data_AF-A0A1F2TEL3-F1
#
_entry.id   AF-A0A1F2TEL3-F1
#
_cell.length_a   1.000
_cell.length_b   1.000
_cell.length_c   1.000
_cell.angle_alpha   90.00
_cell.angle_beta   90.00
_cell.angle_gamma   90.00
#
_symmetry.space_group_name_H-M   'P 1'
#
loop_
_entity.id
_entity.type
_entity.pdbx_description
1 polymer ?
#
loop_
_entity_poly.entity_id
_entity_poly.type
_entity_poly.pdbx_seq_one_letter_code
_entity_poly.pdbx_strand_id
1 'polypeptide(L)'
;MGHGTYGRRTPVGMRIARCYCPTAHQTFSLLPDCLASHFPGALDPIEHVVATVEAARSVEAAADVLRPDITLPSAVRWVRRRLRPIRLALLTVVTLLPDRFTGDARLAVVRAALATPCALVALPTPLGFHPRPSRRAARVAEPPHGMGADRAGPDG
;
A
#
# COMPACT_ATOMS: atom_id res chain seq x y z
N MET A 1 20.20 -5.17 -25.94
CA MET A 1 18.80 -5.13 -25.45
C MET A 1 18.83 -4.59 -24.03
N GLY A 2 18.30 -3.39 -23.81
CA GLY A 2 18.63 -2.57 -22.64
C GLY A 2 17.62 -2.63 -21.50
N HIS A 3 18.12 -2.49 -20.28
CA HIS A 3 17.32 -2.09 -19.12
C HIS A 3 16.64 -0.74 -19.43
N GLY A 4 15.39 -0.60 -19.02
CA GLY A 4 14.58 0.57 -19.35
C GLY A 4 13.63 0.94 -18.24
N THR A 5 12.83 1.97 -18.48
CA THR A 5 11.73 2.33 -17.59
C THR A 5 10.48 2.59 -18.42
N TYR A 6 9.30 2.27 -17.86
CA TYR A 6 8.02 2.62 -18.47
C TYR A 6 7.18 3.46 -17.50
N GLY A 7 6.36 4.36 -18.06
CA GLY A 7 5.43 5.17 -17.28
C GLY A 7 4.24 4.33 -16.81
N ARG A 8 3.83 4.48 -15.54
CA ARG A 8 2.59 3.90 -15.02
C ARG A 8 1.43 4.88 -15.26
N ARG A 9 0.24 4.34 -15.54
CA ARG A 9 -0.99 5.15 -15.65
C ARG A 9 -1.36 5.85 -14.33
N THR A 10 -1.03 5.24 -13.19
CA THR A 10 -1.31 5.80 -11.85
C THR A 10 -0.28 5.28 -10.84
N PRO A 11 0.36 6.12 -10.02
CA PRO A 11 0.29 7.58 -10.04
C PRO A 11 0.98 8.17 -11.30
N VAL A 12 0.53 9.32 -11.76
CA VAL A 12 1.09 10.02 -12.94
C VAL A 12 2.55 10.40 -12.65
N GLY A 13 3.42 10.28 -13.66
CA GLY A 13 4.86 10.57 -13.53
C GLY A 13 5.70 9.45 -12.93
N MET A 14 5.07 8.39 -12.40
CA MET A 14 5.79 7.22 -11.88
C MET A 14 6.41 6.40 -13.01
N ARG A 15 7.72 6.15 -12.90
CA ARG A 15 8.47 5.28 -13.82
C ARG A 15 8.83 3.98 -13.11
N ILE A 16 8.53 2.85 -13.74
CA ILE A 16 8.85 1.52 -13.24
C ILE A 16 10.09 1.01 -13.98
N ALA A 17 11.10 0.59 -13.22
CA ALA A 17 12.30 -0.03 -13.77
C ALA A 17 11.97 -1.40 -14.35
N ARG A 18 12.56 -1.68 -15.51
CA ARG A 18 12.39 -2.90 -16.27
C ARG A 18 13.77 -3.48 -16.56
N CYS A 19 13.99 -4.71 -16.12
CA CYS A 19 15.25 -5.42 -16.29
C CYS A 19 15.07 -6.60 -17.23
N TYR A 20 16.01 -6.75 -18.17
CA TYR A 20 16.12 -7.94 -18.99
C TYR A 20 17.09 -8.92 -18.31
N CYS A 21 16.66 -10.16 -18.14
CA CYS A 21 17.51 -11.28 -17.72
C CYS A 21 17.96 -12.03 -18.98
N PRO A 22 19.26 -12.00 -19.36
CA PRO A 22 19.75 -12.66 -20.55
C PRO A 22 19.66 -14.19 -20.44
N THR A 23 19.92 -14.76 -19.26
CA THR A 23 19.88 -16.22 -19.04
C THR A 23 18.48 -16.80 -19.18
N ALA A 24 17.47 -16.11 -18.65
CA ALA A 24 16.09 -16.54 -18.76
C ALA A 24 15.41 -16.04 -20.05
N HIS A 25 16.10 -15.20 -20.83
CA HIS A 25 15.54 -14.44 -21.95
C HIS A 25 14.22 -13.72 -21.62
N GLN A 26 14.05 -13.27 -20.37
CA GLN A 26 12.81 -12.69 -19.85
C GLN A 26 13.02 -11.27 -19.36
N THR A 27 11.96 -10.47 -19.46
CA THR A 27 11.95 -9.11 -18.93
C THR A 27 11.03 -9.04 -17.73
N PHE A 28 11.53 -8.58 -16.59
CA PHE A 28 10.75 -8.37 -15.37
C PHE A 28 10.76 -6.91 -14.94
N SER A 29 9.74 -6.52 -14.18
CA SER A 29 9.57 -5.15 -13.68
C SER A 29 9.86 -5.11 -12.20
N LEU A 30 10.69 -4.16 -11.77
CA LEU A 30 10.97 -3.89 -10.36
C LEU A 30 9.90 -2.94 -9.83
N LEU A 31 8.72 -3.49 -9.56
CA LEU A 31 7.60 -2.71 -9.03
C LEU A 31 7.84 -2.45 -7.53
N PRO A 32 7.83 -1.19 -7.05
CA PRO A 32 7.85 -0.90 -5.62
C PRO A 32 6.70 -1.60 -4.89
N ASP A 33 6.95 -2.12 -3.69
CA ASP A 33 5.96 -2.86 -2.89
C ASP A 33 4.66 -2.08 -2.66
N CYS A 34 4.76 -0.76 -2.48
CA CYS A 34 3.59 0.10 -2.33
C CYS A 34 2.66 0.07 -3.56
N LEU A 35 3.22 -0.11 -4.76
CA LEU A 35 2.46 -0.25 -6.01
C LEU A 35 2.06 -1.70 -6.31
N ALA A 36 2.72 -2.67 -5.68
CA ALA A 36 2.36 -4.09 -5.72
C ALA A 36 1.15 -4.39 -4.83
N SER A 37 0.86 -3.53 -3.85
CA SER A 37 -0.35 -3.63 -3.04
C SER A 37 -1.61 -3.60 -3.91
N HIS A 38 -2.57 -4.50 -3.62
CA HIS A 38 -3.79 -4.70 -4.42
C HIS A 38 -4.75 -3.49 -4.43
N PHE A 39 -4.38 -2.37 -3.80
CA PHE A 39 -5.13 -1.15 -3.81
C PHE A 39 -4.51 -0.10 -4.72
N PRO A 40 -5.08 0.13 -5.91
CA PRO A 40 -4.70 1.29 -6.71
C PRO A 40 -5.22 2.56 -6.00
N GLY A 41 -4.36 3.26 -5.28
CA GLY A 41 -4.68 4.54 -4.64
C GLY A 41 -3.79 4.87 -3.43
N ALA A 42 -3.89 6.12 -2.95
CA ALA A 42 -3.36 6.49 -1.64
C ALA A 42 -4.21 5.84 -0.52
N LEU A 43 -3.64 5.68 0.67
CA LEU A 43 -4.34 5.13 1.83
C LEU A 43 -5.46 6.06 2.32
N ASP A 44 -5.33 7.38 2.14
CA ASP A 44 -6.34 8.37 2.57
C ASP A 44 -7.72 8.16 1.89
N PRO A 45 -7.82 7.98 0.55
CA PRO A 45 -9.07 7.59 -0.09
C PRO A 45 -9.70 6.31 0.48
N ILE A 46 -8.90 5.34 0.89
CA ILE A 46 -9.41 4.07 1.43
C ILE A 46 -9.93 4.27 2.85
N GLU A 47 -9.22 5.06 3.66
CA GLU A 47 -9.71 5.47 4.98
C GLU A 47 -11.03 6.23 4.90
N HIS A 48 -11.17 7.12 3.92
CA HIS A 48 -12.45 7.82 3.70
C HIS A 48 -13.58 6.83 3.43
N VAL A 49 -13.37 5.82 2.57
CA VAL A 49 -14.35 4.76 2.32
C VAL A 49 -14.73 4.03 3.61
N VAL A 50 -13.75 3.67 4.44
CA VAL A 50 -13.99 2.97 5.71
C VAL A 50 -14.78 3.84 6.68
N ALA A 51 -14.38 5.10 6.85
CA ALA A 51 -15.07 6.05 7.72
C ALA A 51 -16.53 6.28 7.29
N THR A 52 -16.78 6.43 5.98
CA THR A 52 -18.14 6.57 5.44
C THR A 52 -18.98 5.33 5.72
N VAL A 53 -18.40 4.14 5.63
CA VAL A 53 -19.12 2.89 5.95
C VAL A 53 -19.41 2.76 7.44
N GLU A 54 -18.45 3.10 8.31
CA GLU A 54 -18.65 3.05 9.77
C GLU A 54 -19.69 4.06 10.27
N ALA A 55 -19.87 5.18 9.57
CA ALA A 55 -20.89 6.18 9.88
C ALA A 55 -22.27 5.89 9.26
N ALA A 56 -22.34 4.99 8.27
CA ALA A 56 -23.58 4.69 7.56
C ALA A 56 -24.43 3.65 8.31
N ARG A 57 -25.76 3.69 8.07
CA ARG A 57 -26.69 2.68 8.61
C ARG A 57 -26.52 1.29 7.98
N SER A 58 -25.94 1.21 6.78
CA SER A 58 -25.66 -0.04 6.07
C SER A 58 -24.57 0.14 5.02
N VAL A 59 -24.03 -0.98 4.51
CA VAL A 59 -23.04 -0.96 3.43
C VAL A 59 -23.67 -0.47 2.13
N GLU A 60 -24.94 -0.76 1.90
CA GLU A 60 -25.73 -0.31 0.77
C GLU A 60 -25.88 1.21 0.79
N ALA A 61 -26.26 1.78 1.94
CA ALA A 61 -26.37 3.24 2.10
C ALA A 61 -25.01 3.94 1.89
N ALA A 62 -23.92 3.35 2.37
CA ALA A 62 -22.58 3.88 2.10
C ALA A 62 -22.21 3.75 0.62
N ALA A 63 -22.59 2.66 -0.04
CA ALA A 63 -22.29 2.41 -1.45
C ALA A 63 -23.00 3.41 -2.36
N ASP A 64 -24.27 3.74 -2.07
CA ASP A 64 -25.03 4.78 -2.79
C ASP A 64 -24.37 6.16 -2.70
N VAL A 65 -23.79 6.50 -1.54
CA VAL A 65 -23.06 7.77 -1.35
C VAL A 65 -21.70 7.75 -2.06
N LEU A 66 -20.95 6.65 -1.96
CA LEU A 66 -19.56 6.58 -2.42
C LEU A 66 -19.44 6.39 -3.94
N ARG A 67 -20.38 5.69 -4.57
CA ARG A 67 -20.32 5.32 -6.00
C ARG A 67 -21.70 5.40 -6.67
N PRO A 68 -22.32 6.59 -6.72
CA PRO A 68 -23.63 6.79 -7.38
C PRO A 68 -23.57 6.61 -8.91
N ASP A 69 -22.36 6.56 -9.49
CA ASP A 69 -22.10 6.44 -10.92
C ASP A 69 -22.26 5.01 -11.47
N ILE A 70 -22.47 4.01 -10.61
CA ILE A 70 -22.62 2.59 -10.99
C ILE A 70 -23.80 1.94 -10.27
N THR A 71 -24.20 0.76 -10.73
CA THR A 71 -25.30 0.02 -10.12
C THR A 71 -24.99 -0.35 -8.66
N LEU A 72 -26.00 -0.30 -7.79
CA LEU A 72 -25.86 -0.59 -6.35
C LEU A 72 -25.14 -1.93 -6.06
N PRO A 73 -25.45 -3.07 -6.73
CA PRO A 73 -24.69 -4.31 -6.51
C PRO A 73 -23.20 -4.19 -6.84
N SER A 74 -22.85 -3.40 -7.86
CA SER A 74 -21.46 -3.12 -8.24
C SER A 74 -20.77 -2.19 -7.25
N ALA A 75 -21.48 -1.16 -6.77
CA ALA A 75 -21.02 -0.26 -5.72
C ALA A 75 -20.73 -1.01 -4.42
N VAL A 76 -21.66 -1.85 -3.96
CA VAL A 76 -21.48 -2.70 -2.76
C VAL A 76 -20.27 -3.62 -2.92
N ARG A 77 -20.08 -4.25 -4.10
CA ARG A 77 -18.91 -5.09 -4.38
C ARG A 77 -17.61 -4.28 -4.33
N TRP A 78 -17.61 -3.07 -4.89
CA TRP A 78 -16.46 -2.16 -4.86
C TRP A 78 -16.09 -1.74 -3.43
N VAL A 79 -17.09 -1.44 -2.59
CA VAL A 79 -16.93 -1.11 -1.17
C VAL A 79 -16.36 -2.31 -0.41
N ARG A 80 -16.99 -3.50 -0.51
CA ARG A 80 -16.54 -4.71 0.19
C ARG A 80 -15.11 -5.10 -0.14
N ARG A 81 -14.69 -4.96 -1.41
CA ARG A 81 -13.31 -5.23 -1.83
C ARG A 81 -12.30 -4.32 -1.13
N ARG A 82 -12.67 -3.09 -0.79
CA ARG A 82 -11.83 -2.14 -0.04
C ARG A 82 -11.87 -2.37 1.45
N LEU A 83 -13.04 -2.69 2.01
CA LEU A 83 -13.19 -2.90 3.44
C LEU A 83 -12.47 -4.14 3.96
N ARG A 84 -12.53 -5.27 3.24
CA ARG A 84 -12.09 -6.57 3.76
C ARG A 84 -10.63 -6.55 4.28
N PRO A 85 -9.62 -6.17 3.50
CA PRO A 85 -8.25 -6.17 3.98
C PRO A 85 -7.97 -5.08 5.02
N ILE A 86 -8.68 -3.95 4.98
CA ILE A 86 -8.51 -2.92 6.02
C ILE A 86 -9.07 -3.38 7.35
N ARG A 87 -10.24 -4.01 7.38
CA ARG A 87 -10.79 -4.60 8.61
C ARG A 87 -9.86 -5.66 9.19
N LEU A 88 -9.28 -6.50 8.34
CA LEU A 88 -8.27 -7.48 8.77
C LEU A 88 -7.00 -6.80 9.31
N ALA A 89 -6.53 -5.73 8.67
CA ALA A 89 -5.38 -4.97 9.13
C ALA A 89 -5.65 -4.28 10.46
N LEU A 90 -6.78 -3.58 10.61
CA LEU A 90 -7.17 -2.92 11.86
C LEU A 90 -7.35 -3.93 12.99
N LEU A 91 -8.00 -5.06 12.72
CA LEU A 91 -8.12 -6.14 13.69
C LEU A 91 -6.74 -6.65 14.12
N THR A 92 -5.87 -6.95 13.15
CA THR A 92 -4.49 -7.39 13.42
C THR A 92 -3.70 -6.36 14.25
N VAL A 93 -3.83 -5.07 13.95
CA VAL A 93 -3.15 -4.00 14.70
C VAL A 93 -3.64 -3.97 16.14
N VAL A 94 -4.95 -4.01 16.34
CA VAL A 94 -5.57 -3.92 17.66
C VAL A 94 -5.29 -5.17 18.49
N THR A 95 -5.19 -6.35 17.87
CA THR A 95 -4.85 -7.60 18.58
C THR A 95 -3.36 -7.70 18.91
N LEU A 96 -2.46 -7.17 18.06
CA LEU A 96 -1.01 -7.19 18.30
C LEU A 96 -0.54 -6.12 19.28
N LEU A 97 -1.34 -5.08 19.54
CA LEU A 97 -0.99 -3.96 20.41
C LEU A 97 -2.06 -3.75 21.51
N PRO A 98 -2.32 -4.75 22.37
CA PRO A 98 -3.38 -4.69 23.37
C PRO A 98 -3.14 -3.60 24.43
N ASP A 99 -1.88 -3.23 24.69
CA ASP A 99 -1.54 -2.14 25.62
C ASP A 99 -1.97 -0.75 25.09
N ARG A 100 -2.16 -0.63 23.77
CA ARG A 100 -2.50 0.62 23.10
C ARG A 100 -3.96 0.68 22.64
N PHE A 101 -4.58 -0.47 22.40
CA PHE A 101 -5.95 -0.56 21.89
C PHE A 101 -6.79 -1.52 22.73
N THR A 102 -8.05 -1.16 22.97
CA THR A 102 -8.97 -1.92 23.83
C THR A 102 -9.70 -3.07 23.13
N GLY A 103 -9.20 -3.56 22.00
CA GLY A 103 -9.88 -4.59 21.20
C GLY A 103 -10.85 -4.04 20.14
N ASP A 104 -11.19 -2.75 20.16
CA ASP A 104 -12.08 -2.12 19.18
C ASP A 104 -11.33 -1.72 17.89
N ALA A 105 -11.61 -2.45 16.81
CA ALA A 105 -10.99 -2.28 15.49
C ALA A 105 -11.69 -1.23 14.60
N ARG A 106 -12.60 -0.41 15.13
CA ARG A 106 -13.17 0.71 14.38
C ARG A 106 -12.11 1.75 14.06
N LEU A 107 -12.13 2.27 12.84
CA LEU A 107 -11.15 3.25 12.36
C LEU A 107 -11.12 4.50 13.24
N ALA A 108 -12.28 4.97 13.73
CA ALA A 108 -12.35 6.11 14.64
C ALA A 108 -11.58 5.89 15.95
N VAL A 109 -11.65 4.69 16.53
CA VAL A 109 -10.91 4.35 17.76
C VAL A 109 -9.42 4.29 17.48
N VAL A 110 -9.03 3.67 16.37
CA VAL A 110 -7.63 3.58 15.98
C VAL A 110 -7.03 4.97 15.72
N ARG A 111 -7.77 5.87 15.05
CA ARG A 111 -7.37 7.27 14.85
C ARG A 111 -7.16 8.02 16.16
N ALA A 112 -8.07 7.85 17.11
CA ALA A 112 -7.97 8.48 18.43
C ALA A 112 -6.73 8.01 19.20
N ALA A 113 -6.48 6.69 19.24
CA ALA A 113 -5.33 6.10 19.93
C ALA A 113 -3.97 6.41 19.25
N LEU A 114 -3.99 6.71 17.95
CA LEU A 114 -2.82 7.16 17.19
C LEU A 114 -2.68 8.69 17.14
N ALA A 115 -3.66 9.45 17.66
CA ALA A 115 -3.73 10.91 17.59
C ALA A 115 -3.54 11.46 16.16
N THR A 116 -4.17 10.83 15.17
CA THR A 116 -3.99 11.16 13.74
C THR A 116 -5.28 10.99 12.94
N PRO A 117 -5.57 11.87 11.97
CA PRO A 117 -6.69 11.69 11.05
C PRO A 117 -6.44 10.60 9.99
N CYS A 118 -5.19 10.20 9.77
CA CYS A 118 -4.78 9.22 8.74
C CYS A 118 -4.12 8.01 9.40
N ALA A 119 -4.92 7.13 10.02
CA ALA A 119 -4.43 6.01 10.82
C ALA A 119 -3.57 5.02 10.01
N LEU A 120 -4.01 4.61 8.82
CA LEU A 120 -3.32 3.66 7.95
C LEU A 120 -1.98 4.20 7.45
N VAL A 121 -1.88 5.51 7.22
CA VAL A 121 -0.61 6.18 6.87
C VAL A 121 0.32 6.26 8.08
N ALA A 122 -0.24 6.56 9.25
CA ALA A 122 0.48 6.80 10.48
C ALA A 122 0.96 5.53 11.21
N LEU A 123 0.50 4.34 10.79
CA LEU A 123 0.90 3.08 11.42
C LEU A 123 2.44 2.92 11.38
N PRO A 124 3.09 2.63 12.53
CA PRO A 124 4.53 2.45 12.58
C PRO A 124 4.94 1.14 11.90
N THR A 125 6.12 1.09 11.29
CA THR A 125 6.71 -0.18 10.83
C THR A 125 6.83 -1.16 12.01
N PRO A 126 6.56 -2.46 11.85
CA PRO A 126 6.31 -3.16 10.58
C PRO A 126 4.85 -3.14 10.09
N LEU A 127 3.93 -2.53 10.85
CA LEU A 127 2.48 -2.62 10.61
C LEU A 127 1.93 -1.54 9.66
N GLY A 128 2.70 -0.50 9.37
CA GLY A 128 2.30 0.54 8.43
C GLY A 128 3.32 0.86 7.35
N PHE A 129 2.92 1.81 6.50
CA PHE A 129 3.66 2.24 5.30
C PHE A 129 4.48 3.52 5.53
N HIS A 130 4.56 3.99 6.78
CA HIS A 130 5.29 5.20 7.10
C HIS A 130 6.78 5.01 6.74
N PRO A 131 7.39 5.92 5.96
CA PRO A 131 8.84 5.90 5.79
C PRO A 131 9.47 5.97 7.18
N ARG A 132 10.33 5.01 7.49
CA ARG A 132 11.14 5.03 8.71
C ARG A 132 11.80 6.42 8.79
N PRO A 133 11.73 7.14 9.92
CA PRO A 133 12.51 8.36 10.08
C PRO A 133 13.97 7.97 9.86
N SER A 134 14.50 8.41 8.72
CA SER A 134 15.81 7.98 8.28
C SER A 134 16.83 8.59 9.23
N ARG A 135 17.50 7.78 10.04
CA ARG A 135 18.81 8.11 10.64
C ARG A 135 19.89 8.43 9.58
N ARG A 136 19.52 8.54 8.30
CA ARG A 136 20.37 8.68 7.12
C ARG A 136 20.65 10.13 6.71
N ALA A 137 20.11 11.13 7.42
CA ALA A 137 20.55 12.52 7.22
C ALA A 137 21.98 12.78 7.72
N ALA A 138 22.61 11.82 8.42
CA ALA A 138 23.97 11.95 8.96
C ALA A 138 25.02 11.07 8.27
N ARG A 139 24.69 10.34 7.20
CA ARG A 139 25.70 9.62 6.41
C ARG A 139 25.66 10.10 4.98
N VAL A 140 26.67 10.89 4.65
CA VAL A 140 27.15 11.20 3.30
C VAL A 140 26.88 10.01 2.38
N ALA A 141 26.27 10.30 1.24
CA ALA A 141 25.92 9.32 0.23
C ALA A 141 27.17 8.56 -0.25
N GLU A 142 27.44 7.41 0.33
CA GLU A 142 28.20 6.39 -0.36
C GLU A 142 27.30 5.76 -1.43
N PRO A 143 27.78 5.63 -2.68
CA PRO A 143 27.03 4.99 -3.73
C PRO A 143 26.69 3.54 -3.33
N PRO A 144 25.50 3.03 -3.72
CA PRO A 144 25.19 1.63 -3.49
C PRO A 144 26.24 0.77 -4.18
N HIS A 145 26.66 -0.25 -3.45
CA HIS A 145 27.77 -1.15 -3.76
C HIS A 145 27.86 -1.49 -5.25
N GLY A 146 29.07 -1.42 -5.79
CA GLY A 146 29.34 -1.91 -7.14
C GLY A 146 28.86 -3.35 -7.25
N MET A 147 27.96 -3.61 -8.20
CA MET A 147 27.66 -4.99 -8.59
C MET A 147 28.98 -5.62 -8.99
N GLY A 148 29.45 -6.59 -8.20
CA GLY A 148 30.55 -7.44 -8.60
C GLY A 148 30.18 -8.06 -9.95
N ALA A 149 31.13 -8.06 -10.88
CA ALA A 149 30.92 -8.61 -12.21
C ALA A 149 30.32 -10.03 -12.12
N ASP A 150 29.27 -10.29 -12.89
CA ASP A 150 28.73 -11.64 -13.09
C ASP A 150 29.88 -12.54 -13.54
N ARG A 151 30.04 -13.69 -12.86
CA ARG A 151 31.07 -14.68 -13.22
C ARG A 151 30.84 -15.13 -14.66
N ALA A 152 31.92 -15.13 -15.46
CA ALA A 152 31.93 -15.74 -16.77
C ALA A 152 31.43 -17.19 -16.68
N GLY A 153 30.39 -17.52 -17.45
CA GLY A 153 29.91 -18.89 -17.60
C GLY A 153 30.95 -19.74 -18.34
N PRO A 154 30.94 -21.07 -18.17
CA PRO A 154 31.95 -21.94 -18.76
C PRO A 154 31.77 -22.01 -20.29
N ASP A 155 32.87 -21.81 -21.00
CA ASP A 155 32.94 -22.05 -22.45
C ASP A 155 32.76 -23.56 -22.73
N GLY A 156 31.78 -23.88 -23.56
CA GLY A 156 31.47 -25.23 -24.04
C GLY A 156 30.67 -25.18 -25.33
#